data_AF-A0A1H6SWX0-F1
#
_entry.id   AF-A0A1H6SWX0-F1
#
_cell.length_a   1.000
_cell.length_b   1.000
_cell.length_c   1.000
_cell.angle_alpha   90.00
_cell.angle_beta   90.00
_cell.angle_gamma   90.00
#
_symmetry.space_group_name_H-M   'P 1'
#
loop_
_entity.id
_entity.type
_entity.pdbx_description
1 polymer ?
#
loop_
_entity_poly.entity_id
_entity_poly.type
_entity_poly.pdbx_seq_one_letter_code
_entity_poly.pdbx_strand_id
1 'polypeptide(L)'
;MKGLSRISVFGLALLVSTLAVAESIEPSAKAADEGSRGFFSRLFGSDDGDKPAERASTSRLAPVESKAPAASQATSQPPIPPPAASAPVRTEPEAKAVPQVAKATVPTPIASSGEDPYQILKRADESRGNLQGIAWNVAIESNEKGRTDSMLYDIKARGFNISGLNIAPPKSKGQKLLMLDNNMWFHKPGLSKPIPISLRQKLMGQASYGDVASTNYAEDYEATRLPDETVNGADCYVFDLKARNSRTTYDRIIYWVDKNRLVGVKADYYTLSGKRFKSANMEYGSTVMIDGKERPFISEIAIYEELMSGDVTTLSMTKPKLAPLPDFIFNINLFMQ
;
A
#
# COMPACT_ATOMS: atom_id res chain seq x y z
N MET A 1 57.61 -27.38 -21.83
CA MET A 1 57.30 -27.50 -20.38
C MET A 1 58.20 -26.58 -19.59
N LYS A 2 57.59 -25.73 -18.75
CA LYS A 2 58.08 -25.13 -17.50
C LYS A 2 59.35 -24.25 -17.50
N GLY A 3 59.17 -23.05 -16.94
CA GLY A 3 60.20 -22.17 -16.40
C GLY A 3 59.65 -20.74 -16.37
N LEU A 4 59.75 -19.93 -15.32
CA LEU A 4 60.57 -19.93 -14.12
C LEU A 4 59.83 -19.08 -13.07
N SER A 5 60.08 -19.36 -11.80
CA SER A 5 59.87 -18.42 -10.69
C SER A 5 61.24 -18.04 -10.14
N ARG A 6 61.37 -16.77 -9.68
CA ARG A 6 62.07 -16.25 -8.48
C ARG A 6 62.82 -14.95 -8.80
N ILE A 7 62.48 -13.78 -8.22
CA ILE A 7 62.67 -13.22 -6.85
C ILE A 7 63.62 -12.00 -6.95
N SER A 8 63.27 -10.90 -6.27
CA SER A 8 64.13 -10.03 -5.40
C SER A 8 64.53 -8.59 -5.76
N VAL A 9 64.06 -7.68 -4.87
CA VAL A 9 64.67 -6.52 -4.15
C VAL A 9 65.18 -5.26 -4.90
N PHE A 10 64.71 -4.04 -4.50
CA PHE A 10 65.40 -3.06 -3.60
C PHE A 10 64.91 -1.60 -3.71
N GLY A 11 64.88 -0.91 -2.54
CA GLY A 11 64.79 0.55 -2.30
C GLY A 11 63.59 0.95 -1.42
N LEU A 12 63.63 1.26 -0.10
CA LEU A 12 64.51 2.09 0.77
C LEU A 12 64.54 3.57 0.33
N ALA A 13 64.27 4.65 1.09
CA ALA A 13 64.08 5.03 2.51
C ALA A 13 63.25 6.36 2.53
N LEU A 14 62.60 6.88 3.60
CA LEU A 14 63.11 7.60 4.80
C LEU A 14 61.85 8.08 5.61
N LEU A 15 61.56 7.71 6.88
CA LEU A 15 61.93 8.30 8.21
C LEU A 15 61.89 9.86 8.28
N VAL A 16 61.17 10.53 9.20
CA VAL A 16 61.33 10.67 10.68
C VAL A 16 60.01 11.27 11.27
N SER A 17 59.30 10.65 12.24
CA SER A 17 59.38 10.72 13.73
C SER A 17 58.90 12.04 14.40
N THR A 18 57.84 11.99 15.23
CA THR A 18 57.81 12.23 16.71
C THR A 18 56.39 12.53 17.26
N LEU A 19 56.04 11.85 18.39
CA LEU A 19 55.22 12.20 19.58
C LEU A 19 53.96 13.12 19.44
N ALA A 20 52.89 13.05 20.22
CA ALA A 20 52.31 12.18 21.25
C ALA A 20 51.00 12.90 21.71
N VAL A 21 50.20 12.22 22.54
CA VAL A 21 49.15 12.74 23.44
C VAL A 21 47.71 12.77 22.91
N ALA A 22 46.86 12.27 23.81
CA ALA A 22 45.47 11.89 23.71
C ALA A 22 44.48 13.07 23.59
N GLU A 23 43.32 12.78 23.00
CA GLU A 23 42.05 13.27 23.52
C GLU A 23 40.91 12.36 23.09
N SER A 24 40.23 11.80 24.11
CA SER A 24 38.97 11.10 24.01
C SER A 24 37.85 12.08 23.70
N ILE A 25 37.15 11.90 22.57
CA ILE A 25 35.90 12.59 22.28
C ILE A 25 34.87 11.54 21.88
N GLU A 26 33.91 11.31 22.79
CA GLU A 26 32.66 10.61 22.50
C GLU A 26 31.79 11.44 21.54
N PRO A 27 31.05 10.81 20.60
CA PRO A 27 29.90 11.46 20.01
C PRO A 27 28.63 11.09 20.80
N SER A 28 28.10 12.14 21.43
CA SER A 28 26.77 12.28 22.01
C SER A 28 25.65 11.60 21.18
N ALA A 29 25.00 10.60 21.78
CA ALA A 29 23.73 10.07 21.32
C ALA A 29 22.58 11.00 21.73
N LYS A 30 21.96 11.67 20.75
CA LYS A 30 20.67 12.34 20.94
C LYS A 30 19.54 11.35 20.68
N ALA A 31 18.67 11.26 21.67
CA ALA A 31 17.51 10.39 21.76
C ALA A 31 16.60 10.47 20.53
N ALA A 32 16.29 9.29 19.97
CA ALA A 32 15.18 9.08 19.06
C ALA A 32 14.18 8.14 19.75
N ASP A 33 13.02 8.72 20.04
CA ASP A 33 11.73 8.18 20.47
C ASP A 33 11.57 6.64 20.34
N GLU A 34 11.68 5.95 21.47
CA GLU A 34 11.34 4.53 21.64
C GLU A 34 9.82 4.38 21.80
N GLY A 35 9.07 4.55 20.71
CA GLY A 35 7.60 4.43 20.72
C GLY A 35 7.02 3.32 19.83
N SER A 36 7.66 2.96 18.72
CA SER A 36 7.04 2.12 17.67
C SER A 36 7.69 0.74 17.48
N ARG A 37 8.92 0.50 17.98
CA ARG A 37 9.62 -0.79 17.79
C ARG A 37 9.11 -1.96 18.64
N GLY A 38 8.24 -1.70 19.63
CA GLY A 38 7.83 -2.69 20.64
C GLY A 38 6.82 -3.74 20.17
N PHE A 39 6.04 -3.48 19.12
CA PHE A 39 5.01 -4.41 18.66
C PHE A 39 5.59 -5.56 17.80
N PHE A 40 6.55 -5.24 16.94
CA PHE A 40 7.13 -6.21 16.00
C PHE A 40 7.91 -7.34 16.67
N SER A 41 8.67 -7.05 17.74
CA SER A 41 9.42 -8.09 18.47
C SER A 41 8.52 -9.11 19.17
N ARG A 42 7.26 -8.75 19.47
CA ARG A 42 6.31 -9.65 20.17
C ARG A 42 5.54 -10.59 19.25
N LEU A 43 5.43 -10.27 17.95
CA LEU A 43 4.67 -11.09 16.99
C LEU A 43 5.48 -12.20 16.34
N PHE A 44 6.82 -12.11 16.37
CA PHE A 44 7.71 -13.03 15.63
C PHE A 44 8.72 -13.78 16.54
N GLY A 45 8.47 -13.85 17.85
CA GLY A 45 9.25 -14.67 18.79
C GLY A 45 9.02 -16.17 18.58
N SER A 46 10.12 -16.92 18.58
CA SER A 46 10.23 -18.37 18.32
C SER A 46 9.53 -19.27 19.34
N ASP A 47 9.10 -20.42 18.81
CA ASP A 47 8.31 -21.53 19.39
C ASP A 47 9.01 -22.29 20.55
N ASP A 48 8.22 -22.82 21.50
CA ASP A 48 8.40 -24.12 22.19
C ASP A 48 7.33 -24.33 23.30
N GLY A 49 6.63 -25.49 23.27
CA GLY A 49 6.22 -26.21 24.50
C GLY A 49 4.72 -26.41 24.85
N ASP A 50 4.10 -27.42 24.22
CA ASP A 50 3.20 -28.48 24.75
C ASP A 50 2.25 -28.27 25.99
N LYS A 51 0.91 -28.35 25.72
CA LYS A 51 -0.23 -29.02 26.46
C LYS A 51 -0.67 -28.61 27.90
N PRO A 52 -1.87 -29.07 28.38
CA PRO A 52 -3.19 -29.26 27.74
C PRO A 52 -4.38 -28.66 28.56
N ALA A 53 -5.59 -28.89 28.03
CA ALA A 53 -6.91 -28.35 28.42
C ALA A 53 -7.52 -28.80 29.76
N GLU A 54 -8.42 -27.97 30.31
CA GLU A 54 -9.40 -28.37 31.33
C GLU A 54 -10.81 -27.82 31.04
N ARG A 55 -11.82 -28.65 31.35
CA ARG A 55 -13.27 -28.51 31.13
C ARG A 55 -13.96 -27.76 32.28
N ALA A 56 -15.05 -27.05 31.97
CA ALA A 56 -16.35 -27.06 32.68
C ALA A 56 -17.37 -26.24 31.83
N SER A 57 -18.46 -26.79 31.28
CA SER A 57 -19.70 -27.32 31.88
C SER A 57 -20.76 -26.26 32.23
N THR A 58 -21.88 -26.32 31.48
CA THR A 58 -23.28 -25.90 31.81
C THR A 58 -23.54 -24.38 31.90
N SER A 59 -24.64 -23.80 31.39
CA SER A 59 -26.03 -24.23 31.42
C SER A 59 -26.86 -23.66 30.25
N ARG A 60 -27.88 -24.43 29.84
CA ARG A 60 -29.04 -24.05 29.02
C ARG A 60 -29.82 -22.88 29.63
N LEU A 61 -30.50 -22.10 28.78
CA LEU A 61 -31.97 -21.93 28.77
C LEU A 61 -32.39 -21.09 27.54
N ALA A 62 -33.48 -21.53 26.89
CA ALA A 62 -34.30 -20.84 25.89
C ALA A 62 -35.75 -21.37 26.09
N PRO A 63 -36.80 -20.84 25.45
CA PRO A 63 -37.08 -19.48 24.98
C PRO A 63 -38.42 -18.96 25.58
N VAL A 64 -38.77 -17.68 25.37
CA VAL A 64 -40.16 -17.21 25.57
C VAL A 64 -40.66 -16.58 24.28
N GLU A 65 -41.62 -17.25 23.65
CA GLU A 65 -42.55 -16.72 22.65
C GLU A 65 -43.61 -15.84 23.34
N SER A 66 -44.02 -14.76 22.66
CA SER A 66 -45.38 -14.23 22.81
C SER A 66 -45.91 -13.81 21.42
N LYS A 67 -47.16 -14.20 21.16
CA LYS A 67 -47.89 -14.09 19.91
C LYS A 67 -48.93 -12.96 19.97
N ALA A 68 -49.02 -12.23 18.85
CA ALA A 68 -50.23 -11.64 18.21
C ALA A 68 -50.89 -10.38 18.83
N PRO A 69 -51.70 -9.59 18.08
CA PRO A 69 -52.22 -9.82 16.72
C PRO A 69 -52.05 -8.65 15.71
N ALA A 70 -52.46 -8.94 14.48
CA ALA A 70 -52.52 -8.06 13.31
C ALA A 70 -53.68 -7.05 13.37
N ALA A 71 -53.48 -5.88 12.76
CA ALA A 71 -54.55 -5.01 12.26
C ALA A 71 -54.10 -4.28 10.99
N SER A 72 -55.08 -4.03 10.14
CA SER A 72 -55.03 -3.72 8.71
C SER A 72 -54.98 -2.22 8.40
N GLN A 73 -54.59 -1.91 7.15
CA GLN A 73 -54.95 -0.73 6.35
C GLN A 73 -54.42 0.65 6.76
N ALA A 74 -53.63 1.28 5.88
CA ALA A 74 -54.13 2.30 4.94
C ALA A 74 -52.97 2.97 4.20
N THR A 75 -53.03 2.91 2.87
CA THR A 75 -52.27 3.71 1.91
C THR A 75 -52.64 5.20 2.04
N SER A 76 -51.65 6.08 2.20
CA SER A 76 -51.80 7.51 1.96
C SER A 76 -50.61 8.05 1.15
N GLN A 77 -50.88 8.35 -0.12
CA GLN A 77 -50.02 9.18 -0.96
C GLN A 77 -50.03 10.64 -0.45
N PRO A 78 -48.89 11.34 -0.43
CA PRO A 78 -48.88 12.78 -0.19
C PRO A 78 -49.38 13.56 -1.41
N PRO A 79 -50.00 14.75 -1.21
CA PRO A 79 -50.61 15.53 -2.28
C PRO A 79 -49.57 16.22 -3.17
N ILE A 80 -49.91 16.29 -4.46
CA ILE A 80 -49.18 17.03 -5.50
C ILE A 80 -49.35 18.54 -5.28
N PRO A 81 -48.28 19.35 -5.27
CA PRO A 81 -48.39 20.81 -5.21
C PRO A 81 -48.72 21.43 -6.58
N PRO A 82 -49.43 22.57 -6.63
CA PRO A 82 -49.80 23.27 -7.86
C PRO A 82 -48.60 23.97 -8.53
N PRO A 83 -48.70 24.32 -9.84
CA PRO A 83 -47.58 24.84 -10.62
C PRO A 83 -47.16 26.26 -10.25
N ALA A 84 -45.87 26.52 -10.51
CA ALA A 84 -45.08 27.68 -10.10
C ALA A 84 -45.68 29.05 -10.50
N ALA A 85 -45.70 29.96 -9.52
CA ALA A 85 -45.81 31.39 -9.75
C ALA A 85 -44.42 31.99 -10.04
N SER A 86 -44.38 32.90 -11.01
CA SER A 86 -43.22 33.57 -11.57
C SER A 86 -42.34 34.27 -10.52
N ALA A 87 -41.04 33.96 -10.54
CA ALA A 87 -40.04 34.61 -9.70
C ALA A 87 -39.76 36.06 -10.16
N PRO A 88 -39.55 37.03 -9.25
CA PRO A 88 -39.05 38.35 -9.61
C PRO A 88 -37.54 38.31 -9.89
N VAL A 89 -37.12 39.03 -10.92
CA VAL A 89 -35.73 39.23 -11.33
C VAL A 89 -34.94 39.85 -10.17
N ARG A 90 -33.92 39.13 -9.69
CA ARG A 90 -32.95 39.61 -8.70
C ARG A 90 -31.72 40.10 -9.48
N THR A 91 -31.44 41.39 -9.39
CA THR A 91 -30.22 42.01 -9.93
C THR A 91 -29.00 41.52 -9.14
N GLU A 92 -28.03 40.94 -9.85
CA GLU A 92 -26.70 40.58 -9.31
C GLU A 92 -25.85 41.84 -9.08
N PRO A 93 -25.14 41.96 -7.94
CA PRO A 93 -24.07 42.93 -7.79
C PRO A 93 -22.79 42.42 -8.47
N GLU A 94 -22.11 43.34 -9.17
CA GLU A 94 -20.82 43.17 -9.84
C GLU A 94 -19.78 42.44 -8.97
N ALA A 95 -19.26 41.32 -9.49
CA ALA A 95 -18.20 40.54 -8.85
C ALA A 95 -16.85 41.26 -8.98
N LYS A 96 -16.30 41.70 -7.85
CA LYS A 96 -14.90 42.14 -7.74
C LYS A 96 -13.95 40.98 -8.06
N ALA A 97 -12.95 41.26 -8.89
CA ALA A 97 -11.93 40.32 -9.33
C ALA A 97 -11.19 39.64 -8.17
N VAL A 98 -11.28 38.31 -8.12
CA VAL A 98 -10.46 37.45 -7.25
C VAL A 98 -9.10 37.24 -7.93
N PRO A 99 -7.96 37.36 -7.23
CA PRO A 99 -6.65 37.15 -7.84
C PRO A 99 -6.47 35.71 -8.31
N GLN A 100 -5.95 35.57 -9.54
CA GLN A 100 -5.69 34.28 -10.19
C GLN A 100 -4.64 33.49 -9.39
N VAL A 101 -5.06 32.32 -8.88
CA VAL A 101 -4.17 31.31 -8.31
C VAL A 101 -3.31 30.74 -9.44
N ALA A 102 -1.99 30.68 -9.22
CA ALA A 102 -1.00 30.19 -10.17
C ALA A 102 -1.38 28.81 -10.73
N LYS A 103 -1.38 28.67 -12.06
CA LYS A 103 -1.65 27.42 -12.76
C LYS A 103 -0.61 26.37 -12.37
N ALA A 104 -1.09 25.20 -11.93
CA ALA A 104 -0.26 24.00 -11.78
C ALA A 104 0.36 23.64 -13.15
N THR A 105 1.68 23.60 -13.22
CA THR A 105 2.43 23.21 -14.42
C THR A 105 2.12 21.75 -14.76
N VAL A 106 1.48 21.53 -15.90
CA VAL A 106 1.29 20.17 -16.46
C VAL A 106 2.61 19.77 -17.13
N PRO A 107 3.26 18.67 -16.74
CA PRO A 107 4.53 18.26 -17.33
C PRO A 107 4.37 17.84 -18.80
N THR A 108 5.38 18.16 -19.62
CA THR A 108 5.38 17.94 -21.07
C THR A 108 5.85 16.51 -21.41
N PRO A 109 5.09 15.74 -22.24
CA PRO A 109 5.51 14.41 -22.70
C PRO A 109 6.77 14.45 -23.57
N ILE A 110 7.60 13.41 -23.50
CA ILE A 110 8.76 13.21 -24.39
C ILE A 110 8.50 11.99 -25.30
N ALA A 111 8.96 12.05 -26.55
CA ALA A 111 8.91 10.92 -27.48
C ALA A 111 9.79 9.76 -26.98
N SER A 112 9.23 8.54 -27.00
CA SER A 112 9.86 7.30 -26.52
C SER A 112 11.03 6.85 -27.41
N SER A 113 12.27 7.13 -27.02
CA SER A 113 13.49 6.54 -27.59
C SER A 113 14.18 5.54 -26.67
N GLY A 114 13.43 4.89 -25.76
CA GLY A 114 13.95 3.95 -24.75
C GLY A 114 13.17 2.64 -24.65
N GLU A 115 13.48 1.83 -23.62
CA GLU A 115 12.73 0.62 -23.24
C GLU A 115 11.21 0.87 -23.16
N ASP A 116 10.44 -0.13 -23.58
CA ASP A 116 8.97 -0.09 -23.58
C ASP A 116 8.42 0.20 -22.17
N PRO A 117 7.66 1.31 -21.97
CA PRO A 117 7.05 1.67 -20.69
C PRO A 117 6.30 0.52 -20.02
N TYR A 118 5.62 -0.32 -20.81
CA TYR A 118 4.89 -1.46 -20.28
C TYR A 118 5.83 -2.47 -19.61
N GLN A 119 6.99 -2.77 -20.22
CA GLN A 119 7.95 -3.71 -19.63
C GLN A 119 8.58 -3.17 -18.36
N ILE A 120 8.89 -1.86 -18.33
CA ILE A 120 9.44 -1.19 -17.13
C ILE A 120 8.43 -1.28 -15.97
N LEU A 121 7.17 -0.92 -16.23
CA LEU A 121 6.11 -0.97 -15.21
C LEU A 121 5.83 -2.41 -14.77
N LYS A 122 5.83 -3.37 -15.71
CA LYS A 122 5.62 -4.79 -15.40
C LYS A 122 6.71 -5.31 -14.45
N ARG A 123 7.97 -4.93 -14.64
CA ARG A 123 9.06 -5.28 -13.71
C ARG A 123 8.89 -4.64 -12.33
N ALA A 124 8.42 -3.39 -12.29
CA ALA A 124 8.11 -2.71 -11.03
C ALA A 124 6.93 -3.39 -10.29
N ASP A 125 5.87 -3.77 -11.00
CA ASP A 125 4.70 -4.48 -10.46
C ASP A 125 5.08 -5.88 -9.91
N GLU A 126 5.94 -6.63 -10.61
CA GLU A 126 6.46 -7.93 -10.15
C GLU A 126 7.20 -7.79 -8.79
N SER A 127 7.94 -6.69 -8.60
CA SER A 127 8.65 -6.37 -7.35
C SER A 127 7.71 -5.96 -6.21
N ARG A 128 6.42 -5.77 -6.51
CA ARG A 128 5.34 -5.46 -5.56
C ARG A 128 4.33 -6.61 -5.39
N GLY A 129 4.64 -7.80 -5.94
CA GLY A 129 3.87 -9.02 -5.71
C GLY A 129 2.96 -9.46 -6.86
N ASN A 130 3.00 -8.79 -8.02
CA ASN A 130 2.28 -9.25 -9.22
C ASN A 130 2.99 -10.47 -9.85
N LEU A 131 2.85 -11.63 -9.21
CA LEU A 131 3.47 -12.90 -9.57
C LEU A 131 2.44 -14.03 -9.57
N GLN A 132 2.79 -15.19 -10.12
CA GLN A 132 1.89 -16.35 -10.27
C GLN A 132 1.71 -17.21 -9.00
N GLY A 133 1.97 -16.65 -7.82
CA GLY A 133 1.80 -17.36 -6.55
C GLY A 133 2.82 -16.94 -5.49
N ILE A 134 2.38 -16.09 -4.57
CA ILE A 134 3.25 -15.49 -3.56
C ILE A 134 2.43 -15.13 -2.31
N ALA A 135 3.05 -15.22 -1.14
CA ALA A 135 2.43 -14.86 0.13
C ALA A 135 3.39 -14.06 1.03
N TRP A 136 2.84 -13.10 1.77
CA TRP A 136 3.57 -12.28 2.74
C TRP A 136 2.60 -11.68 3.76
N ASN A 137 3.11 -11.24 4.90
CA ASN A 137 2.33 -10.43 5.83
C ASN A 137 2.55 -8.95 5.57
N VAL A 138 1.49 -8.15 5.75
CA VAL A 138 1.50 -6.69 5.70
C VAL A 138 1.07 -6.16 7.07
N ALA A 139 2.01 -5.57 7.81
CA ALA A 139 1.70 -4.77 8.98
C ALA A 139 1.38 -3.35 8.50
N ILE A 140 0.27 -2.80 8.97
CA ILE A 140 -0.17 -1.45 8.64
C ILE A 140 -0.17 -0.66 9.94
N GLU A 141 0.50 0.48 9.96
CA GLU A 141 0.53 1.41 11.08
C GLU A 141 0.12 2.79 10.59
N SER A 142 -0.89 3.38 11.21
CA SER A 142 -1.39 4.71 10.88
C SER A 142 -1.11 5.65 12.03
N ASN A 143 -0.62 6.86 11.74
CA ASN A 143 -0.65 8.01 12.64
C ASN A 143 -1.49 9.09 11.96
N GLU A 144 -2.70 9.32 12.46
CA GLU A 144 -3.64 10.31 11.92
C GLU A 144 -4.09 11.22 13.07
N LYS A 145 -3.72 12.51 13.00
CA LYS A 145 -4.04 13.51 14.03
C LYS A 145 -3.61 13.10 15.44
N GLY A 146 -2.45 12.46 15.55
CA GLY A 146 -1.89 11.94 16.81
C GLY A 146 -2.52 10.64 17.31
N ARG A 147 -3.49 10.08 16.59
CA ARG A 147 -4.10 8.79 16.91
C ARG A 147 -3.40 7.68 16.12
N THR A 148 -2.95 6.67 16.85
CA THR A 148 -2.31 5.49 16.26
C THR A 148 -3.28 4.32 16.14
N ASP A 149 -3.27 3.67 14.97
CA ASP A 149 -3.94 2.38 14.75
C ASP A 149 -2.98 1.41 14.08
N SER A 150 -3.19 0.12 14.30
CA SER A 150 -2.48 -0.92 13.58
C SER A 150 -3.42 -2.03 13.09
N MET A 151 -3.00 -2.68 12.01
CA MET A 151 -3.59 -3.90 11.47
C MET A 151 -2.48 -4.82 10.96
N LEU A 152 -2.75 -6.13 10.93
CA LEU A 152 -1.86 -7.12 10.35
C LEU A 152 -2.66 -8.02 9.42
N TYR A 153 -2.26 -8.08 8.17
CA TYR A 153 -2.84 -8.96 7.15
C TYR A 153 -1.86 -10.07 6.75
N ASP A 154 -2.36 -11.29 6.60
CA ASP A 154 -1.74 -12.33 5.79
C ASP A 154 -2.28 -12.20 4.36
N ILE A 155 -1.40 -11.93 3.40
CA ILE A 155 -1.73 -11.68 1.99
C ILE A 155 -1.23 -12.84 1.13
N LYS A 156 -2.10 -13.32 0.26
CA LYS A 156 -1.79 -14.29 -0.80
C LYS A 156 -2.18 -13.69 -2.14
N ALA A 157 -1.27 -13.66 -3.10
CA ALA A 157 -1.50 -13.08 -4.42
C ALA A 157 -1.11 -14.04 -5.55
N ARG A 158 -1.92 -14.05 -6.62
CA ARG A 158 -1.70 -14.83 -7.85
C ARG A 158 -2.24 -14.07 -9.04
N GLY A 159 -1.33 -13.49 -9.83
CA GLY A 159 -1.67 -12.54 -10.89
C GLY A 159 -2.49 -11.38 -10.31
N PHE A 160 -3.66 -11.13 -10.90
CA PHE A 160 -4.58 -10.08 -10.46
C PHE A 160 -5.48 -10.47 -9.27
N ASN A 161 -5.34 -11.69 -8.72
CA ASN A 161 -6.17 -12.16 -7.63
C ASN A 161 -5.44 -12.07 -6.30
N ILE A 162 -6.18 -11.66 -5.25
CA ILE A 162 -5.64 -11.50 -3.89
C ILE A 162 -6.61 -12.04 -2.88
N SER A 163 -6.09 -12.76 -1.88
CA SER A 163 -6.80 -13.16 -0.68
C SER A 163 -6.06 -12.61 0.52
N GLY A 164 -6.73 -11.78 1.32
CA GLY A 164 -6.20 -11.17 2.51
C GLY A 164 -6.98 -11.60 3.75
N LEU A 165 -6.27 -12.01 4.80
CA LEU A 165 -6.85 -12.32 6.11
C LEU A 165 -6.29 -11.38 7.15
N ASN A 166 -7.16 -10.58 7.78
CA ASN A 166 -6.82 -9.77 8.94
C ASN A 166 -6.59 -10.69 10.13
N ILE A 167 -5.35 -10.77 10.62
CA ILE A 167 -4.97 -11.63 11.75
C ILE A 167 -4.88 -10.87 13.09
N ALA A 168 -4.76 -9.53 13.04
CA ALA A 168 -4.77 -8.65 14.21
C ALA A 168 -5.17 -7.20 13.82
N PRO A 169 -5.74 -6.40 14.74
CA PRO A 169 -6.02 -6.68 16.15
C PRO A 169 -7.25 -7.57 16.39
N PRO A 170 -7.50 -8.06 17.62
CA PRO A 170 -8.64 -8.92 17.93
C PRO A 170 -10.01 -8.40 17.46
N LYS A 171 -10.21 -7.07 17.50
CA LYS A 171 -11.46 -6.41 17.05
C LYS A 171 -11.77 -6.61 15.56
N SER A 172 -10.75 -6.81 14.73
CA SER A 172 -10.86 -6.97 13.28
C SER A 172 -10.35 -8.32 12.79
N LYS A 173 -9.85 -9.17 13.69
CA LYS A 173 -9.34 -10.50 13.38
C LYS A 173 -10.42 -11.34 12.69
N GLY A 174 -10.04 -12.02 11.62
CA GLY A 174 -10.95 -12.83 10.81
C GLY A 174 -11.68 -12.05 9.72
N GLN A 175 -11.51 -10.72 9.62
CA GLN A 175 -11.94 -9.97 8.44
C GLN A 175 -11.14 -10.46 7.24
N LYS A 176 -11.82 -10.65 6.12
CA LYS A 176 -11.24 -11.16 4.89
C LYS A 176 -11.47 -10.21 3.73
N LEU A 177 -10.47 -10.11 2.88
CA LEU A 177 -10.49 -9.37 1.63
C LEU A 177 -10.26 -10.37 0.50
N LEU A 178 -11.07 -10.26 -0.54
CA LEU A 178 -10.89 -11.01 -1.77
C LEU A 178 -10.89 -10.02 -2.92
N MET A 179 -9.85 -10.03 -3.73
CA MET A 179 -9.80 -9.32 -5.01
C MET A 179 -9.75 -10.36 -6.11
N LEU A 180 -10.66 -10.23 -7.08
CA LEU A 180 -10.64 -10.98 -8.34
C LEU A 180 -10.61 -9.97 -9.47
N ASP A 181 -9.49 -9.92 -10.17
CA ASP A 181 -9.13 -8.84 -11.09
C ASP A 181 -9.28 -7.46 -10.41
N ASN A 182 -10.18 -6.60 -10.87
CA ASN A 182 -10.44 -5.29 -10.26
C ASN A 182 -11.72 -5.25 -9.40
N ASN A 183 -12.32 -6.42 -9.10
CA ASN A 183 -13.49 -6.50 -8.23
C ASN A 183 -13.04 -6.94 -6.84
N MET A 184 -13.53 -6.25 -5.81
CA MET A 184 -13.14 -6.52 -4.43
C MET A 184 -14.35 -6.82 -3.55
N TRP A 185 -14.18 -7.79 -2.67
CA TRP A 185 -15.16 -8.21 -1.68
C TRP A 185 -14.56 -8.20 -0.29
N PHE A 186 -15.37 -7.78 0.67
CA PHE A 186 -15.09 -7.85 2.09
C PHE A 186 -15.99 -8.88 2.75
N HIS A 187 -15.44 -9.59 3.71
CA HIS A 187 -16.20 -10.46 4.61
C HIS A 187 -15.70 -10.30 6.04
N LYS A 188 -16.59 -10.56 6.99
CA LYS A 188 -16.24 -10.69 8.41
C LYS A 188 -17.10 -11.78 9.03
N PRO A 189 -16.65 -12.39 10.15
CA PRO A 189 -17.47 -13.32 10.90
C PRO A 189 -18.86 -12.75 11.22
N GLY A 190 -19.88 -13.58 11.03
CA GLY A 190 -21.29 -13.21 11.20
C GLY A 190 -21.97 -12.59 9.97
N LEU A 191 -21.25 -12.30 8.88
CA LEU A 191 -21.91 -11.97 7.60
C LEU A 191 -22.28 -13.23 6.83
N SER A 192 -23.54 -13.31 6.38
CA SER A 192 -24.03 -14.42 5.57
C SER A 192 -23.48 -14.43 4.14
N LYS A 193 -23.07 -13.26 3.63
CA LYS A 193 -22.51 -13.10 2.28
C LYS A 193 -21.39 -12.05 2.28
N PRO A 194 -20.40 -12.16 1.38
CA PRO A 194 -19.43 -11.11 1.12
C PRO A 194 -20.12 -9.87 0.57
N ILE A 195 -19.60 -8.70 0.92
CA ILE A 195 -20.09 -7.42 0.40
C ILE A 195 -19.07 -6.85 -0.59
N PRO A 196 -19.51 -6.35 -1.76
CA PRO A 196 -18.60 -5.67 -2.66
C PRO A 196 -18.11 -4.37 -2.03
N ILE A 197 -16.81 -4.09 -2.19
CA ILE A 197 -16.17 -2.84 -1.76
C ILE A 197 -15.34 -2.27 -2.90
N SER A 198 -15.12 -0.96 -2.89
CA SER A 198 -14.24 -0.31 -3.87
C SER A 198 -12.79 -0.36 -3.39
N LEU A 199 -11.85 -0.56 -4.34
CA LEU A 199 -10.40 -0.41 -4.08
C LEU A 199 -10.06 0.97 -3.49
N ARG A 200 -10.85 2.00 -3.83
CA ARG A 200 -10.64 3.39 -3.39
C ARG A 200 -10.99 3.62 -1.93
N GLN A 201 -11.88 2.78 -1.37
CA GLN A 201 -12.37 2.96 -0.02
C GLN A 201 -11.22 2.86 0.98
N LYS A 202 -11.22 3.76 1.97
CA LYS A 202 -10.21 3.81 3.04
C LYS A 202 -10.25 2.51 3.85
N LEU A 203 -9.09 1.87 3.97
CA LEU A 203 -8.88 0.71 4.84
C LEU A 203 -8.52 1.18 6.25
N MET A 204 -7.44 1.96 6.38
CA MET A 204 -6.95 2.51 7.64
C MET A 204 -6.02 3.68 7.36
N GLY A 205 -6.15 4.76 8.13
CA GLY A 205 -5.30 5.95 7.93
C GLY A 205 -5.34 6.47 6.50
N GLN A 206 -4.18 6.64 5.89
CA GLN A 206 -4.04 7.05 4.50
C GLN A 206 -4.06 5.88 3.51
N ALA A 207 -4.10 4.63 3.97
CA ALA A 207 -4.19 3.46 3.11
C ALA A 207 -5.63 3.20 2.65
N SER A 208 -5.81 3.05 1.35
CA SER A 208 -6.99 2.49 0.69
C SER A 208 -6.83 0.98 0.54
N TYR A 209 -7.94 0.25 0.34
CA TYR A 209 -7.87 -1.20 0.13
C TYR A 209 -6.96 -1.59 -1.06
N GLY A 210 -6.97 -0.78 -2.11
CA GLY A 210 -6.12 -0.96 -3.28
C GLY A 210 -4.62 -0.72 -3.04
N ASP A 211 -4.21 -0.15 -1.91
CA ASP A 211 -2.78 0.03 -1.57
C ASP A 211 -2.18 -1.24 -0.92
N VAL A 212 -3.01 -2.03 -0.23
CA VAL A 212 -2.64 -3.34 0.35
C VAL A 212 -2.74 -4.45 -0.69
N ALA A 213 -3.60 -4.26 -1.70
CA ALA A 213 -3.64 -5.11 -2.86
C ALA A 213 -2.35 -4.98 -3.69
N SER A 214 -1.89 -6.09 -4.29
CA SER A 214 -0.95 -6.09 -5.41
C SER A 214 -1.39 -5.07 -6.45
N THR A 215 -0.40 -4.29 -6.89
CA THR A 215 -0.58 -3.21 -7.83
C THR A 215 -0.26 -3.69 -9.25
N ASN A 216 -1.10 -3.33 -10.22
CA ASN A 216 -0.98 -3.75 -11.61
C ASN A 216 -0.90 -2.52 -12.53
N TYR A 217 0.04 -1.60 -12.28
CA TYR A 217 0.13 -0.35 -13.02
C TYR A 217 0.40 -0.56 -14.52
N ALA A 218 1.13 -1.60 -14.90
CA ALA A 218 1.39 -1.91 -16.31
C ALA A 218 0.09 -2.19 -17.10
N GLU A 219 -0.89 -2.82 -16.46
CA GLU A 219 -2.13 -3.28 -17.09
C GLU A 219 -3.28 -2.28 -16.92
N ASP A 220 -3.41 -1.71 -15.72
CA ASP A 220 -4.56 -0.88 -15.36
C ASP A 220 -4.43 0.57 -15.84
N TYR A 221 -3.24 0.99 -16.27
CA TYR A 221 -2.95 2.38 -16.62
C TYR A 221 -2.36 2.52 -18.03
N GLU A 222 -2.66 3.65 -18.65
CA GLU A 222 -1.97 4.17 -19.82
C GLU A 222 -0.80 5.02 -19.34
N ALA A 223 0.40 4.70 -19.82
CA ALA A 223 1.64 5.32 -19.36
C ALA A 223 2.14 6.35 -20.38
N THR A 224 2.34 7.59 -19.92
CA THR A 224 3.03 8.64 -20.67
C THR A 224 4.39 8.92 -20.03
N ARG A 225 5.47 8.89 -20.81
CA ARG A 225 6.82 9.18 -20.32
C ARG A 225 7.02 10.70 -20.12
N LEU A 226 7.45 11.07 -18.93
CA LEU A 226 7.85 12.44 -18.56
C LEU A 226 9.39 12.59 -18.58
N PRO A 227 9.95 13.80 -18.36
CA PRO A 227 11.38 13.93 -18.12
C PRO A 227 11.87 13.06 -16.95
N ASP A 228 13.06 12.51 -17.08
CA ASP A 228 13.74 11.70 -16.07
C ASP A 228 14.08 12.59 -14.87
N GLU A 229 14.02 12.02 -13.67
CA GLU A 229 14.29 12.76 -12.43
C GLU A 229 15.14 11.93 -11.49
N THR A 230 15.91 12.59 -10.63
CA THR A 230 16.63 11.92 -9.54
C THR A 230 15.83 11.99 -8.26
N VAL A 231 15.57 10.84 -7.64
CA VAL A 231 14.88 10.73 -6.34
C VAL A 231 15.83 10.05 -5.37
N ASN A 232 16.19 10.75 -4.27
CA ASN A 232 17.09 10.23 -3.23
C ASN A 232 18.42 9.67 -3.78
N GLY A 233 18.97 10.29 -4.83
CA GLY A 233 20.21 9.87 -5.48
C GLY A 233 20.07 8.75 -6.52
N ALA A 234 18.86 8.21 -6.73
CA ALA A 234 18.59 7.24 -7.80
C ALA A 234 18.04 7.96 -9.05
N ASP A 235 18.64 7.69 -10.21
CA ASP A 235 18.12 8.14 -11.50
C ASP A 235 16.87 7.32 -11.87
N CYS A 236 15.76 8.00 -12.14
CA CYS A 236 14.44 7.39 -12.27
C CYS A 236 13.79 7.70 -13.62
N TYR A 237 13.13 6.67 -14.17
CA TYR A 237 12.05 6.88 -15.11
C TYR A 237 10.84 7.48 -14.39
N VAL A 238 10.22 8.51 -14.95
CA VAL A 238 9.00 9.15 -14.48
C VAL A 238 7.84 8.92 -15.45
N PHE A 239 6.75 8.37 -14.96
CA PHE A 239 5.56 8.11 -15.76
C PHE A 239 4.36 8.89 -15.23
N ASP A 240 3.60 9.50 -16.14
CA ASP A 240 2.23 9.92 -15.88
C ASP A 240 1.31 8.77 -16.28
N LEU A 241 0.72 8.13 -15.27
CA LEU A 241 -0.16 6.98 -15.40
C LEU A 241 -1.60 7.44 -15.30
N LYS A 242 -2.40 7.21 -16.35
CA LYS A 242 -3.85 7.50 -16.37
C LYS A 242 -4.63 6.19 -16.35
N ALA A 243 -5.59 6.08 -15.44
CA ALA A 243 -6.37 4.86 -15.31
C ALA A 243 -7.14 4.54 -16.60
N ARG A 244 -7.06 3.30 -17.07
CA ARG A 244 -7.83 2.82 -18.23
C ARG A 244 -9.31 2.62 -17.91
N ASN A 245 -9.66 2.50 -16.64
CA ASN A 245 -11.02 2.28 -16.18
C ASN A 245 -11.24 2.87 -14.77
N SER A 246 -12.50 2.99 -14.34
CA SER A 246 -12.87 3.61 -13.07
C SER A 246 -12.74 2.71 -11.84
N ARG A 247 -12.41 1.42 -12.02
CA ARG A 247 -12.31 0.45 -10.91
C ARG A 247 -10.94 0.47 -10.22
N THR A 248 -9.96 1.18 -10.78
CA THR A 248 -8.63 1.36 -10.18
C THR A 248 -8.69 2.16 -8.88
N THR A 249 -7.63 2.09 -8.06
CA THR A 249 -7.51 2.85 -6.80
C THR A 249 -7.40 4.36 -7.04
N TYR A 250 -6.67 4.76 -8.09
CA TYR A 250 -6.35 6.15 -8.40
C TYR A 250 -6.63 6.46 -9.86
N ASP A 251 -7.16 7.65 -10.16
CA ASP A 251 -7.41 8.06 -11.54
C ASP A 251 -6.13 8.43 -12.29
N ARG A 252 -5.17 9.00 -11.56
CA ARG A 252 -3.87 9.42 -12.09
C ARG A 252 -2.77 9.31 -11.06
N ILE A 253 -1.60 8.85 -11.51
CA ILE A 253 -0.41 8.63 -10.68
C ILE A 253 0.79 9.20 -11.42
N ILE A 254 1.61 10.02 -10.76
CA ILE A 254 2.97 10.24 -11.22
C ILE A 254 3.85 9.23 -10.49
N TYR A 255 4.59 8.40 -11.24
CA TYR A 255 5.30 7.25 -10.70
C TYR A 255 6.76 7.28 -11.12
N TRP A 256 7.65 7.16 -10.14
CA TRP A 256 9.09 7.14 -10.34
C TRP A 256 9.60 5.71 -10.19
N VAL A 257 10.22 5.19 -11.25
CA VAL A 257 10.83 3.86 -11.31
C VAL A 257 12.34 4.00 -11.43
N ASP A 258 13.07 3.46 -10.46
CA ASP A 258 14.53 3.41 -10.47
C ASP A 258 15.04 2.69 -11.72
N LYS A 259 15.93 3.32 -12.50
CA LYS A 259 16.39 2.78 -13.78
C LYS A 259 17.27 1.53 -13.65
N ASN A 260 17.99 1.41 -12.53
CA ASN A 260 18.93 0.30 -12.32
C ASN A 260 18.21 -0.94 -11.77
N ARG A 261 17.28 -0.71 -10.84
CA ARG A 261 16.56 -1.80 -10.15
C ARG A 261 15.22 -2.14 -10.79
N LEU A 262 14.68 -1.25 -11.62
CA LEU A 262 13.35 -1.35 -12.23
C LEU A 262 12.25 -1.54 -11.18
N VAL A 263 12.30 -0.74 -10.11
CA VAL A 263 11.33 -0.73 -9.01
C VAL A 263 10.80 0.67 -8.76
N GLY A 264 9.52 0.79 -8.40
CA GLY A 264 8.96 2.10 -8.06
C GLY A 264 9.46 2.60 -6.73
N VAL A 265 10.01 3.81 -6.68
CA VAL A 265 10.57 4.39 -5.45
C VAL A 265 9.69 5.48 -4.86
N LYS A 266 8.84 6.10 -5.68
CA LYS A 266 7.92 7.16 -5.28
C LYS A 266 6.66 7.14 -6.14
N ALA A 267 5.53 7.52 -5.56
CA ALA A 267 4.29 7.76 -6.27
C ALA A 267 3.58 9.01 -5.73
N ASP A 268 3.07 9.85 -6.62
CA ASP A 268 2.18 10.97 -6.27
C ASP A 268 0.80 10.70 -6.87
N TYR A 269 -0.25 10.76 -6.04
CA TYR A 269 -1.61 10.40 -6.43
C TYR A 269 -2.49 11.64 -6.58
N TYR A 270 -3.22 11.70 -7.70
CA TYR A 270 -3.97 12.88 -8.11
C TYR A 270 -5.46 12.60 -8.23
N THR A 271 -6.26 13.61 -7.91
CA THR A 271 -7.69 13.65 -8.22
C THR A 271 -7.92 13.90 -9.71
N LEU A 272 -9.15 13.67 -10.19
CA LEU A 272 -9.57 14.05 -11.56
C LEU A 272 -9.38 15.54 -11.86
N SER A 273 -9.48 16.41 -10.85
CA SER A 273 -9.22 17.85 -11.00
C SER A 273 -7.72 18.20 -11.07
N GLY A 274 -6.82 17.23 -10.98
CA GLY A 274 -5.38 17.41 -11.05
C GLY A 274 -4.74 17.86 -9.73
N LYS A 275 -5.43 17.73 -8.61
CA LYS A 275 -4.88 18.06 -7.29
C LYS A 275 -4.19 16.83 -6.70
N ARG A 276 -2.91 16.94 -6.32
CA ARG A 276 -2.23 15.92 -5.52
C ARG A 276 -2.91 15.85 -4.15
N PHE A 277 -3.27 14.65 -3.71
CA PHE A 277 -3.92 14.46 -2.41
C PHE A 277 -3.19 13.45 -1.52
N LYS A 278 -2.39 12.56 -2.12
CA LYS A 278 -1.48 11.65 -1.41
C LYS A 278 -0.14 11.57 -2.13
N SER A 279 0.88 11.19 -1.39
CA SER A 279 2.15 10.71 -1.94
C SER A 279 2.57 9.43 -1.22
N ALA A 280 3.44 8.64 -1.83
CA ALA A 280 4.02 7.45 -1.22
C ALA A 280 5.51 7.33 -1.54
N ASN A 281 6.29 6.94 -0.54
CA ASN A 281 7.67 6.50 -0.68
C ASN A 281 7.74 4.98 -0.51
N MET A 282 8.59 4.32 -1.28
CA MET A 282 8.67 2.87 -1.35
C MET A 282 10.10 2.38 -1.12
N GLU A 283 10.27 1.42 -0.22
CA GLU A 283 11.57 0.81 0.10
C GLU A 283 11.59 -0.69 -0.20
N TYR A 284 12.78 -1.21 -0.49
CA TYR A 284 13.01 -2.59 -0.95
C TYR A 284 14.14 -3.22 -0.15
N GLY A 285 13.82 -3.71 1.03
CA GLY A 285 14.72 -4.44 1.93
C GLY A 285 14.60 -5.96 1.87
N SER A 286 13.69 -6.49 1.04
CA SER A 286 13.52 -7.93 0.82
C SER A 286 13.83 -8.31 -0.61
N THR A 287 13.98 -9.61 -0.85
CA THR A 287 14.19 -10.17 -2.19
C THR A 287 13.34 -11.41 -2.41
N VAL A 288 13.09 -11.71 -3.69
CA VAL A 288 12.37 -12.91 -4.15
C VAL A 288 13.06 -13.51 -5.36
N MET A 289 13.09 -14.84 -5.45
CA MET A 289 13.69 -15.57 -6.57
C MET A 289 12.66 -15.79 -7.67
N ILE A 290 12.77 -15.10 -8.81
CA ILE A 290 11.86 -15.25 -9.95
C ILE A 290 12.68 -15.75 -11.15
N ASP A 291 12.31 -16.91 -11.69
CA ASP A 291 13.01 -17.57 -12.81
C ASP A 291 14.51 -17.76 -12.55
N GLY A 292 14.88 -18.14 -11.32
CA GLY A 292 16.27 -18.34 -10.92
C GLY A 292 17.08 -17.05 -10.72
N LYS A 293 16.45 -15.87 -10.80
CA LYS A 293 17.09 -14.57 -10.55
C LYS A 293 16.52 -13.94 -9.29
N GLU A 294 17.42 -13.44 -8.44
CA GLU A 294 17.02 -12.63 -7.29
C GLU A 294 16.53 -11.26 -7.78
N ARG A 295 15.37 -10.85 -7.29
CA ARG A 295 14.78 -9.54 -7.58
C ARG A 295 14.40 -8.84 -6.28
N PRO A 296 14.50 -7.50 -6.22
CA PRO A 296 14.01 -6.76 -5.08
C PRO A 296 12.52 -7.03 -4.86
N PHE A 297 12.11 -7.08 -3.60
CA PHE A 297 10.72 -7.14 -3.20
C PHE A 297 10.46 -6.02 -2.19
N ILE A 298 9.33 -5.36 -2.37
CA ILE A 298 8.95 -4.21 -1.56
C ILE A 298 8.85 -4.61 -0.07
N SER A 299 9.47 -3.81 0.80
CA SER A 299 9.46 -4.02 2.26
C SER A 299 8.69 -2.95 3.00
N GLU A 300 8.59 -1.75 2.43
CA GLU A 300 7.85 -0.64 3.05
C GLU A 300 7.18 0.26 2.02
N ILE A 301 5.96 0.72 2.33
CA ILE A 301 5.30 1.85 1.67
C ILE A 301 4.86 2.84 2.75
N ALA A 302 5.41 4.05 2.75
CA ALA A 302 4.95 5.15 3.59
C ALA A 302 4.05 6.08 2.77
N ILE A 303 2.77 6.19 3.14
CA ILE A 303 1.76 6.99 2.45
C ILE A 303 1.45 8.25 3.27
N TYR A 304 1.56 9.42 2.65
CA TYR A 304 1.36 10.73 3.27
C TYR A 304 0.14 11.44 2.71
N GLU A 305 -0.60 12.16 3.55
CA GLU A 305 -1.66 13.08 3.12
C GLU A 305 -1.10 14.46 2.79
N GLU A 306 -1.47 15.03 1.64
CA GLU A 306 -0.99 16.35 1.24
C GLU A 306 -1.68 17.49 2.01
N LEU A 307 -2.92 17.28 2.45
CA LEU A 307 -3.76 18.33 3.03
C LEU A 307 -3.60 18.52 4.53
N MET A 308 -3.10 17.50 5.22
CA MET A 308 -2.90 17.50 6.67
C MET A 308 -1.43 17.21 6.94
N SER A 309 -0.70 18.23 7.40
CA SER A 309 0.74 18.12 7.66
C SER A 309 1.00 17.12 8.79
N GLY A 310 1.44 15.91 8.43
CA GLY A 310 1.96 14.91 9.36
C GLY A 310 1.23 13.57 9.40
N ASP A 311 0.06 13.44 8.75
CA ASP A 311 -0.65 12.17 8.72
C ASP A 311 0.06 11.19 7.79
N VAL A 312 0.43 10.03 8.34
CA VAL A 312 1.20 9.00 7.64
C VAL A 312 0.61 7.62 7.92
N THR A 313 0.65 6.76 6.92
CA THR A 313 0.37 5.33 7.10
C THR A 313 1.46 4.52 6.45
N THR A 314 2.09 3.67 7.23
CA THR A 314 3.19 2.80 6.81
C THR A 314 2.67 1.38 6.65
N LEU A 315 2.94 0.78 5.50
CA LEU A 315 2.72 -0.64 5.23
C LEU A 315 4.10 -1.30 5.23
N SER A 316 4.35 -2.20 6.18
CA SER A 316 5.60 -2.96 6.27
C SER A 316 5.34 -4.42 5.88
N MET A 317 6.06 -4.88 4.86
CA MET A 317 5.93 -6.21 4.28
C MET A 317 7.03 -7.13 4.82
N THR A 318 6.65 -8.32 5.25
CA THR A 318 7.62 -9.38 5.56
C THR A 318 8.25 -9.94 4.29
N LYS A 319 9.38 -10.65 4.43
CA LYS A 319 9.99 -11.39 3.31
C LYS A 319 8.96 -12.31 2.64
N PRO A 320 8.77 -12.22 1.30
CA PRO A 320 7.78 -13.00 0.62
C PRO A 320 8.17 -14.48 0.53
N LYS A 321 7.15 -15.33 0.39
CA LYS A 321 7.28 -16.76 0.11
C LYS A 321 6.57 -17.07 -1.19
N LEU A 322 7.28 -17.59 -2.18
CA LEU A 322 6.65 -18.17 -3.36
C LEU A 322 5.96 -19.47 -2.97
N ALA A 323 4.73 -19.65 -3.43
CA ALA A 323 3.95 -20.84 -3.14
C ALA A 323 2.97 -21.12 -4.28
N PRO A 324 2.71 -22.39 -4.63
CA PRO A 324 1.57 -22.72 -5.45
C PRO A 324 0.30 -22.39 -4.66
N LEU A 325 -0.48 -21.45 -5.17
CA LEU A 325 -1.74 -21.04 -4.55
C LEU A 325 -2.91 -21.69 -5.31
N PRO A 326 -3.63 -22.66 -4.71
CA PRO A 326 -4.77 -23.31 -5.36
C PRO A 326 -5.98 -22.39 -5.50
N ASP A 327 -6.87 -22.72 -6.46
CA ASP A 327 -8.01 -21.87 -6.84
C ASP A 327 -8.98 -21.57 -5.70
N PHE A 328 -9.13 -22.48 -4.74
CA PHE A 328 -10.06 -22.29 -3.62
C PHE A 328 -9.71 -21.08 -2.76
N ILE A 329 -8.43 -20.65 -2.74
CA ILE A 329 -7.97 -19.46 -2.01
C ILE A 329 -8.62 -18.19 -2.58
N PHE A 330 -8.92 -18.19 -3.87
CA PHE A 330 -9.48 -17.08 -4.62
C PHE A 330 -10.95 -17.33 -5.00
N ASN A 331 -11.65 -18.17 -4.25
CA ASN A 331 -13.05 -18.49 -4.51
C ASN A 331 -13.97 -17.75 -3.53
N ILE A 332 -14.85 -16.91 -4.06
CA ILE A 332 -15.78 -16.08 -3.29
C ILE A 332 -16.74 -16.90 -2.38
N ASN A 333 -17.04 -18.15 -2.75
CA ASN A 333 -17.93 -18.99 -1.96
C ASN A 333 -17.19 -19.73 -0.84
N LEU A 334 -15.89 -19.98 -1.04
CA LEU A 334 -15.06 -20.72 -0.10
C LEU A 334 -14.34 -19.81 0.89
N PHE A 335 -14.08 -18.55 0.52
CA PHE A 335 -13.42 -17.62 1.45
C PHE A 335 -14.30 -17.23 2.64
N MET A 336 -15.61 -17.53 2.62
CA MET A 336 -16.47 -17.36 3.79
C MET A 336 -16.19 -18.38 4.91
N GLN A 337 -15.70 -19.57 4.55
CA GLN A 337 -15.39 -20.68 5.46
C GLN A 337 -14.04 -20.46 6.13
#